data_AF-A0A0N4SYQ2-F1
#
_entry.id   AF-A0A0N4SYQ2-F1
#
_cell.length_a   1.000
_cell.length_b   1.000
_cell.length_c   1.000
_cell.angle_alpha   90.00
_cell.angle_beta   90.00
_cell.angle_gamma   90.00
#
_symmetry.space_group_name_H-M   'P 1'
#
loop_
_entity.id
_entity.type
_entity.pdbx_description
1 polymer ?
#
loop_
_entity_poly.entity_id
_entity_poly.type
_entity_poly.pdbx_seq_one_letter_code
_entity_poly.pdbx_strand_id
1 'polypeptide(L)'
;MGNRDLTIAESPAEQELPVDVTVESIPPQSLSTSSSSIPSANIKYDELEPSMLDNLPSHQKHIMGRLDSIRKNKQRILSTLRELKENTKEGEFPNKEMMSKMIASYDALSAQEEQYVQLMQKIVSLHKNAADDIQHENERNSEKLIRDDSNTNELRENTDESNHKLSDEAINNDLEEMNSELSKLGVVTGKAVAVSIMNDKLLETLQLHREKKATLEELHRRKRETQKGIADETLQQVETARLKGRAVYSILVYILELVQKF
;
A
#
# COMPACT_ATOMS: atom_id res chain seq x y z
N MET A 1 -69.95 -54.44 -11.47
CA MET A 1 -71.39 -54.09 -11.47
C MET A 1 -71.58 -52.88 -10.56
N GLY A 2 -72.21 -51.81 -11.07
CA GLY A 2 -72.66 -50.70 -10.22
C GLY A 2 -72.24 -49.32 -10.71
N ASN A 3 -72.85 -48.86 -11.80
CA ASN A 3 -72.76 -47.51 -12.36
C ASN A 3 -73.34 -46.46 -11.40
N ARG A 4 -72.87 -45.20 -11.49
CA ARG A 4 -73.72 -44.00 -11.71
C ARG A 4 -72.86 -42.76 -11.95
N ASP A 5 -72.91 -42.36 -13.22
CA ASP A 5 -72.62 -41.05 -13.81
C ASP A 5 -73.70 -40.01 -13.43
N LEU A 6 -73.50 -38.76 -13.89
CA LEU A 6 -74.43 -37.59 -14.01
C LEU A 6 -74.05 -36.41 -13.07
N THR A 7 -73.82 -35.15 -13.49
CA THR A 7 -74.18 -34.46 -14.75
C THR A 7 -73.51 -33.06 -14.81
N ILE A 8 -72.93 -32.72 -15.98
CA ILE A 8 -73.12 -31.49 -16.80
C ILE A 8 -72.70 -30.12 -16.21
N ALA A 9 -71.62 -29.53 -16.73
CA ALA A 9 -71.49 -28.53 -17.84
C ALA A 9 -71.69 -27.09 -17.33
N GLU A 10 -70.90 -26.09 -17.74
CA GLU A 10 -70.96 -25.46 -19.06
C GLU A 10 -69.85 -24.39 -19.13
N SER A 11 -69.19 -24.25 -20.28
CA SER A 11 -68.33 -23.11 -20.61
C SER A 11 -68.94 -22.42 -21.84
N PRO A 12 -68.86 -21.09 -21.91
CA PRO A 12 -68.33 -20.43 -23.12
C PRO A 12 -67.41 -19.25 -22.74
N ALA A 13 -66.21 -19.13 -23.33
CA ALA A 13 -65.90 -18.50 -24.61
C ALA A 13 -65.85 -16.95 -24.57
N GLU A 14 -64.63 -16.44 -24.83
CA GLU A 14 -64.26 -15.23 -25.60
C GLU A 14 -64.74 -13.84 -25.15
N GLN A 15 -63.78 -12.93 -24.90
CA GLN A 15 -63.74 -11.60 -25.54
C GLN A 15 -62.42 -10.84 -25.27
N GLU A 16 -61.90 -10.25 -26.35
CA GLU A 16 -60.71 -9.42 -26.45
C GLU A 16 -60.91 -7.96 -25.92
N LEU A 17 -59.76 -7.27 -25.75
CA LEU A 17 -59.41 -5.84 -25.49
C LEU A 17 -60.34 -4.74 -26.09
N PRO A 18 -60.17 -3.39 -25.87
CA PRO A 18 -59.09 -2.59 -25.25
C PRO A 18 -59.59 -1.39 -24.36
N VAL A 19 -58.71 -0.48 -23.89
CA VAL A 19 -58.77 0.99 -24.09
C VAL A 19 -57.77 1.73 -23.17
N ASP A 20 -57.04 2.62 -23.86
CA ASP A 20 -56.06 3.61 -23.47
C ASP A 20 -56.65 4.75 -22.60
N VAL A 21 -56.00 5.11 -21.48
CA VAL A 21 -56.18 6.41 -20.82
C VAL A 21 -54.83 6.88 -20.27
N THR A 22 -54.35 7.98 -20.85
CA THR A 22 -53.19 8.80 -20.46
C THR A 22 -53.53 9.71 -19.26
N VAL A 23 -52.49 10.29 -18.64
CA VAL A 23 -52.44 11.41 -17.64
C VAL A 23 -52.25 10.93 -16.19
N GLU A 24 -51.32 11.37 -15.34
CA GLU A 24 -50.11 12.21 -15.39
C GLU A 24 -49.48 12.14 -13.97
N SER A 25 -48.15 12.21 -13.88
CA SER A 25 -47.34 12.62 -12.71
C SER A 25 -47.37 11.84 -11.39
N ILE A 26 -46.24 11.20 -11.06
CA ILE A 26 -45.39 11.36 -9.85
C ILE A 26 -44.25 10.32 -9.96
N PRO A 27 -42.95 10.69 -9.85
CA PRO A 27 -41.87 9.71 -9.94
C PRO A 27 -41.71 8.98 -8.60
N PRO A 28 -41.76 7.63 -8.55
CA PRO A 28 -41.35 6.94 -7.34
C PRO A 28 -39.83 6.82 -7.30
N GLN A 29 -39.29 7.33 -6.19
CA GLN A 29 -37.91 7.22 -5.75
C GLN A 29 -37.34 5.82 -5.97
N SER A 30 -36.16 5.76 -6.57
CA SER A 30 -35.31 4.57 -6.62
C SER A 30 -34.93 4.14 -5.21
N LEU A 31 -35.59 3.10 -4.69
CA LEU A 31 -35.09 2.34 -3.56
C LEU A 31 -33.80 1.64 -3.99
N SER A 32 -32.69 2.21 -3.53
CA SER A 32 -31.36 1.68 -3.71
C SER A 32 -31.26 0.31 -3.04
N THR A 33 -31.26 -0.75 -3.85
CA THR A 33 -30.70 -2.04 -3.46
C THR A 33 -29.19 -1.86 -3.32
N SER A 34 -28.73 -1.53 -2.12
CA SER A 34 -27.31 -1.65 -1.78
C SER A 34 -26.99 -3.14 -1.69
N SER A 35 -26.72 -3.73 -2.86
CA SER A 35 -25.98 -4.98 -2.99
C SER A 35 -24.62 -4.77 -2.34
N SER A 36 -24.49 -5.22 -1.09
CA SER A 36 -23.22 -5.30 -0.38
C SER A 36 -22.41 -6.42 -1.02
N SER A 37 -21.79 -6.12 -2.17
CA SER A 37 -20.79 -6.97 -2.79
C SER A 37 -19.64 -7.18 -1.80
N ILE A 38 -19.63 -8.36 -1.15
CA ILE A 38 -18.45 -8.85 -0.45
C ILE A 38 -17.45 -9.25 -1.54
N PRO A 39 -16.26 -8.64 -1.64
CA PRO A 39 -15.28 -9.06 -2.62
C PRO A 39 -14.74 -10.42 -2.15
N SER A 40 -15.19 -11.48 -2.83
CA SER A 40 -14.59 -12.80 -2.74
C SER A 40 -13.22 -12.72 -3.39
N ALA A 41 -12.19 -12.42 -2.59
CA ALA A 41 -10.82 -12.37 -3.04
C ALA A 41 -10.10 -13.61 -2.51
N ASN A 42 -10.15 -14.67 -3.31
CA ASN A 42 -9.20 -15.77 -3.27
C ASN A 42 -7.82 -15.21 -3.65
N ILE A 43 -7.13 -14.58 -2.70
CA ILE A 43 -5.76 -14.12 -2.86
C ILE A 43 -4.85 -15.21 -2.30
N LYS A 44 -4.10 -15.84 -3.20
CA LYS A 44 -3.04 -16.78 -2.90
C LYS A 44 -1.91 -15.99 -2.23
N TYR A 45 -1.69 -16.17 -0.94
CA TYR A 45 -0.74 -15.38 -0.13
C TYR A 45 0.73 -15.86 -0.20
N ASP A 46 1.06 -16.78 -1.09
CA ASP A 46 2.42 -17.32 -1.21
C ASP A 46 3.35 -16.50 -2.12
N GLU A 47 2.89 -15.38 -2.69
CA GLU A 47 3.67 -14.58 -3.64
C GLU A 47 3.56 -13.08 -3.32
N LEU A 48 4.11 -12.68 -2.18
CA LEU A 48 4.43 -11.29 -1.91
C LEU A 48 5.96 -11.14 -1.97
N GLU A 49 6.40 -10.69 -3.14
CA GLU A 49 7.75 -10.32 -3.53
C GLU A 49 8.53 -9.56 -2.43
N PRO A 50 9.85 -9.80 -2.29
CA PRO A 50 10.74 -9.06 -1.38
C PRO A 50 10.85 -7.55 -1.63
N SER A 51 10.22 -6.99 -2.68
CA SER A 51 10.45 -5.62 -3.15
C SER A 51 9.61 -4.54 -2.46
N MET A 52 8.82 -4.86 -1.42
CA MET A 52 7.96 -3.90 -0.69
C MET A 52 8.55 -3.48 0.67
N LEU A 53 9.84 -3.73 0.90
CA LEU A 53 10.55 -3.33 2.12
C LEU A 53 10.78 -1.81 2.24
N ASP A 54 10.65 -1.04 1.16
CA ASP A 54 10.98 0.39 1.12
C ASP A 54 10.00 1.31 1.88
N ASN A 55 8.90 0.78 2.43
CA ASN A 55 7.94 1.55 3.22
C ASN A 55 7.42 0.76 4.44
N LEU A 56 8.36 0.27 5.26
CA LEU A 56 8.10 -0.57 6.44
C LEU A 56 7.01 0.00 7.40
N PRO A 57 6.94 1.31 7.70
CA PRO A 57 5.86 1.89 8.51
C PRO A 57 4.48 1.81 7.82
N SER A 58 4.44 2.02 6.50
CA SER A 58 3.20 1.91 5.71
C SER A 58 2.71 0.46 5.67
N HIS A 59 3.63 -0.49 5.52
CA HIS A 59 3.34 -1.92 5.53
C HIS A 59 2.81 -2.37 6.89
N GLN A 60 3.42 -1.93 8.00
CA GLN A 60 2.92 -2.18 9.35
C GLN A 60 1.50 -1.64 9.56
N LYS A 61 1.23 -0.40 9.11
CA LYS A 61 -0.09 0.21 9.17
C LYS A 61 -1.12 -0.59 8.36
N HIS A 62 -0.74 -1.07 7.18
CA HIS A 62 -1.60 -1.91 6.34
C HIS A 62 -1.97 -3.22 7.04
N ILE A 63 -0.98 -3.94 7.57
CA ILE A 63 -1.20 -5.21 8.28
C ILE A 63 -2.11 -4.99 9.49
N MET A 64 -1.87 -3.94 10.27
CA MET A 64 -2.69 -3.62 11.45
C MET A 64 -4.15 -3.33 11.06
N GLY A 65 -4.36 -2.56 9.99
CA GLY A 65 -5.71 -2.28 9.47
C GLY A 65 -6.43 -3.53 8.96
N ARG A 66 -5.70 -4.45 8.32
CA ARG A 66 -6.24 -5.76 7.90
C ARG A 66 -6.60 -6.63 9.11
N LEU A 67 -5.75 -6.71 10.14
CA LEU A 67 -6.03 -7.44 11.37
C LEU A 67 -7.29 -6.92 12.08
N ASP A 68 -7.41 -5.60 12.23
CA ASP A 68 -8.60 -4.98 12.83
C ASP A 68 -9.87 -5.32 12.04
N SER A 69 -9.79 -5.28 10.70
CA SER A 69 -10.90 -5.66 9.82
C SER A 69 -11.29 -7.13 9.97
N ILE A 70 -10.31 -8.04 10.05
CA ILE A 70 -10.55 -9.48 10.25
C ILE A 70 -11.22 -9.73 11.60
N ARG A 71 -10.72 -9.10 12.68
CA ARG A 71 -11.31 -9.22 14.02
C ARG A 71 -12.74 -8.71 14.09
N LYS A 72 -13.02 -7.56 13.46
CA LYS A 72 -14.37 -7.01 13.34
C LYS A 72 -15.29 -7.96 12.58
N ASN A 73 -14.82 -8.57 11.49
CA ASN A 73 -15.60 -9.55 10.73
C ASN A 73 -15.88 -10.83 11.52
N LYS A 74 -14.89 -11.35 12.26
CA LYS A 74 -15.06 -12.49 13.18
C LYS A 74 -16.10 -12.20 14.25
N GLN A 75 -16.03 -11.01 14.87
CA GLN A 75 -17.03 -10.57 15.85
C GLN A 75 -18.42 -10.47 15.23
N ARG A 76 -18.55 -9.92 14.01
CA ARG A 76 -19.82 -9.86 13.29
C ARG A 76 -20.40 -11.25 13.04
N ILE A 77 -19.57 -12.20 12.60
CA ILE A 77 -19.99 -13.59 12.40
C ILE A 77 -20.50 -14.21 13.71
N LEU A 78 -19.78 -14.03 14.81
CA LEU A 78 -20.19 -14.53 16.13
C LEU A 78 -21.51 -13.90 16.60
N SER A 79 -21.70 -12.60 16.40
CA SER A 79 -22.94 -11.90 16.74
C SER A 79 -24.13 -12.45 15.94
N THR A 80 -23.97 -12.59 14.62
CA THR A 80 -25.03 -13.15 13.77
C THR A 80 -25.30 -14.62 14.10
N LEU A 81 -24.29 -15.42 14.43
CA LEU A 81 -24.48 -16.81 14.89
C LEU A 81 -25.27 -16.87 16.21
N ARG A 82 -25.01 -15.93 17.14
CA ARG A 82 -25.74 -15.83 18.41
C ARG A 82 -27.19 -15.38 18.19
N GLU A 83 -27.39 -14.37 17.36
CA GLU A 83 -28.72 -13.87 17.00
C GLU A 83 -29.56 -14.95 16.32
N LEU A 84 -28.97 -15.69 15.38
CA LEU A 84 -29.63 -16.85 14.75
C LEU A 84 -30.02 -17.89 15.79
N LYS A 85 -29.13 -18.20 16.73
CA LYS A 85 -29.41 -19.15 17.83
C LYS A 85 -30.57 -18.67 18.73
N GLU A 86 -30.64 -17.39 19.04
CA GLU A 86 -31.66 -16.81 19.92
C GLU A 86 -33.03 -16.65 19.23
N ASN A 87 -33.03 -16.31 17.94
CA ASN A 87 -34.24 -16.14 17.14
C ASN A 87 -34.89 -17.46 16.70
N THR A 88 -34.24 -18.60 16.97
CA THR A 88 -34.82 -19.88 16.64
C THR A 88 -35.84 -20.27 17.71
N LYS A 89 -37.13 -20.29 17.37
CA LYS A 89 -38.18 -20.78 18.28
C LYS A 89 -37.93 -22.25 18.61
N GLU A 90 -38.20 -22.66 19.86
CA GLU A 90 -38.09 -24.06 20.30
C GLU A 90 -38.84 -24.99 19.32
N GLY A 91 -38.08 -25.77 18.54
CA GLY A 91 -38.60 -26.77 17.60
C GLY A 91 -38.38 -26.47 16.11
N GLU A 92 -37.97 -25.26 15.72
CA GLU A 92 -37.51 -24.96 14.36
C GLU A 92 -35.99 -25.13 14.32
N PHE A 93 -35.43 -25.84 13.34
CA PHE A 93 -33.97 -25.93 13.25
C PHE A 93 -33.45 -24.67 12.54
N PRO A 94 -32.50 -23.92 13.13
CA PRO A 94 -31.87 -22.82 12.42
C PRO A 94 -31.21 -23.41 11.17
N ASN A 95 -31.23 -22.68 10.05
CA ASN A 95 -30.68 -23.16 8.78
C ASN A 95 -29.23 -23.65 8.98
N LYS A 96 -29.09 -24.98 9.13
CA LYS A 96 -27.84 -25.66 9.52
C LYS A 96 -26.75 -25.40 8.49
N GLU A 97 -27.13 -25.24 7.23
CA GLU A 97 -26.22 -24.94 6.15
C GLU A 97 -25.65 -23.52 6.28
N MET A 98 -26.49 -22.52 6.60
CA MET A 98 -26.04 -21.14 6.81
C MET A 98 -25.13 -21.04 8.04
N MET A 99 -25.50 -21.70 9.13
CA MET A 99 -24.69 -21.76 10.35
C MET A 99 -23.33 -22.41 10.08
N SER A 100 -23.31 -23.53 9.36
CA SER A 100 -22.07 -24.21 8.95
C SER A 100 -21.16 -23.33 8.09
N LYS A 101 -21.72 -22.64 7.08
CA LYS A 101 -20.96 -21.70 6.25
C LYS A 101 -20.37 -20.55 7.05
N MET A 102 -21.10 -20.02 8.02
CA MET A 102 -20.62 -18.96 8.91
C MET A 102 -19.48 -19.45 9.82
N ILE A 103 -19.57 -20.67 10.36
CA ILE A 103 -18.48 -21.28 11.14
C ILE A 103 -17.25 -21.50 10.27
N ALA A 104 -17.40 -22.08 9.08
CA ALA A 104 -16.29 -22.28 8.15
C ALA A 104 -15.61 -20.96 7.75
N SER A 105 -16.40 -19.90 7.55
CA SER A 105 -15.88 -18.55 7.31
C SER A 105 -15.11 -17.98 8.52
N TYR A 106 -15.60 -18.22 9.74
CA TYR A 106 -14.90 -17.85 10.97
C TYR A 106 -13.55 -18.57 11.11
N ASP A 107 -13.50 -19.87 10.80
CA ASP A 107 -12.28 -20.66 10.86
C ASP A 107 -11.26 -20.18 9.81
N ALA A 108 -11.72 -19.90 8.59
CA ALA A 108 -10.88 -19.34 7.53
C ALA A 108 -10.31 -17.96 7.91
N LEU A 109 -11.14 -17.07 8.48
CA LEU A 109 -10.69 -15.77 9.00
C LEU A 109 -9.72 -15.92 10.18
N SER A 110 -9.88 -16.96 11.00
CA SER A 110 -8.98 -17.24 12.12
C SER A 110 -7.60 -17.70 11.63
N ALA A 111 -7.56 -18.59 10.64
CA ALA A 111 -6.30 -18.96 9.98
C ALA A 111 -5.63 -17.75 9.31
N GLN A 112 -6.42 -16.89 8.65
CA GLN A 112 -5.91 -15.67 8.05
C GLN A 112 -5.38 -14.68 9.10
N GLU A 113 -6.07 -14.51 10.23
CA GLU A 113 -5.61 -13.66 11.34
C GLU A 113 -4.24 -14.11 11.83
N GLU A 114 -4.05 -15.42 12.01
CA GLU A 114 -2.78 -15.99 12.46
C GLU A 114 -1.62 -15.68 11.50
N GLN A 115 -1.85 -15.78 10.19
CA GLN A 115 -0.84 -15.41 9.18
C GLN A 115 -0.42 -13.94 9.28
N TYR A 116 -1.38 -13.02 9.44
CA TYR A 116 -1.07 -11.60 9.59
C TYR A 116 -0.38 -11.29 10.94
N VAL A 117 -0.70 -12.03 12.01
CA VAL A 117 0.00 -11.92 13.30
C VAL A 117 1.46 -12.37 13.17
N GLN A 118 1.71 -13.50 12.50
CA GLN A 118 3.07 -13.97 12.23
C GLN A 118 3.87 -12.96 11.39
N LEU A 119 3.25 -12.35 10.38
CA LEU A 119 3.88 -11.32 9.57
C LEU A 119 4.26 -10.09 10.42
N MET A 120 3.39 -9.66 11.33
CA MET A 120 3.68 -8.56 12.26
C MET A 120 4.85 -8.92 13.19
N GLN A 121 4.87 -10.13 13.75
CA GLN A 121 5.97 -10.60 14.59
C GLN A 121 7.30 -10.63 13.84
N LYS A 122 7.30 -11.02 12.56
CA LYS A 122 8.48 -11.00 11.69
C LYS A 122 9.01 -9.57 11.51
N ILE A 123 8.14 -8.59 11.29
CA ILE A 123 8.53 -7.17 11.17
C ILE A 123 9.14 -6.67 12.49
N VAL A 124 8.51 -6.96 13.63
CA VAL A 124 9.04 -6.57 14.94
C VAL A 124 10.41 -7.21 15.21
N SER A 125 10.58 -8.48 14.83
CA SER A 125 11.86 -9.19 14.98
C SER A 125 12.95 -8.57 14.10
N LEU A 126 12.62 -8.17 12.87
CA LEU A 126 13.55 -7.44 12.00
C LEU A 126 13.96 -6.10 12.59
N HIS A 127 13.03 -5.33 13.16
CA HIS A 127 13.37 -4.07 13.84
C HIS A 127 14.27 -4.29 15.04
N LYS A 128 14.03 -5.34 15.84
CA LYS A 128 14.87 -5.68 16.99
C LYS A 128 16.29 -6.03 16.54
N ASN A 129 16.43 -6.92 15.56
CA ASN A 129 17.74 -7.32 15.06
C ASN A 129 18.50 -6.12 14.44
N ALA A 130 17.81 -5.24 13.71
CA ALA A 130 18.43 -4.03 13.18
C ALA A 130 18.87 -3.06 14.29
N ALA A 131 18.10 -2.94 15.37
CA ALA A 131 18.49 -2.14 16.52
C ALA A 131 19.71 -2.74 17.24
N ASP A 132 19.74 -4.06 17.42
CA ASP A 132 20.87 -4.80 18.00
C ASP A 132 22.14 -4.65 17.13
N ASP A 133 22.02 -4.69 15.80
CA ASP A 133 23.13 -4.50 14.86
C ASP A 133 23.71 -3.06 14.95
N ILE A 134 22.84 -2.04 15.03
CA ILE A 134 23.26 -0.64 15.23
C ILE A 134 23.95 -0.47 16.59
N GLN A 135 23.42 -1.10 17.64
CA GLN A 135 24.02 -1.04 18.96
C GLN A 135 25.42 -1.65 18.96
N HIS A 136 25.59 -2.84 18.38
CA HIS A 136 26.90 -3.48 18.27
C HIS A 136 27.89 -2.71 17.40
N GLU A 137 27.44 -2.01 16.35
CA GLU A 137 28.30 -1.11 15.58
C GLU A 137 28.74 0.10 16.41
N ASN A 138 27.83 0.69 17.17
CA ASN A 138 28.14 1.82 18.04
C ASN A 138 29.08 1.45 19.18
N GLU A 139 28.91 0.27 19.78
CA GLU A 139 29.84 -0.30 20.78
C GLU A 139 31.23 -0.55 20.18
N ARG A 140 31.32 -1.12 18.97
CA ARG A 140 32.62 -1.30 18.28
C ARG A 140 33.29 0.04 17.95
N ASN A 141 32.52 1.04 17.54
CA ASN A 141 33.05 2.37 17.24
C ASN A 141 33.45 3.12 18.52
N SER A 142 32.69 2.99 19.61
CA SER A 142 33.05 3.58 20.90
C SER A 142 34.27 2.90 21.51
N GLU A 143 34.41 1.58 21.41
CA GLU A 143 35.57 0.83 21.90
C GLU A 143 36.83 1.15 21.08
N LYS A 144 36.67 1.44 19.77
CA LYS A 144 37.75 1.98 18.93
C LYS A 144 38.12 3.42 19.32
N LEU A 145 37.16 4.25 19.72
CA LEU A 145 37.40 5.61 20.23
C LEU A 145 38.10 5.60 21.61
N ILE A 146 37.71 4.69 22.50
CA ILE A 146 38.28 4.56 23.86
C ILE A 146 39.74 4.09 23.81
N ARG A 147 40.13 3.27 22.83
CA ARG A 147 41.56 2.93 22.62
C ARG A 147 42.42 4.12 22.21
N ASP A 148 41.84 5.11 21.53
CA ASP A 148 42.56 6.33 21.14
C ASP A 148 42.56 7.41 22.24
N ASP A 149 41.70 7.29 23.26
CA ASP A 149 41.53 8.29 24.35
C ASP A 149 41.79 7.72 25.77
N SER A 150 42.59 6.65 25.87
CA SER A 150 43.02 6.07 27.16
C SER A 150 44.08 6.94 27.85
N ASN A 151 43.70 8.16 28.24
CA ASN A 151 44.40 8.92 29.26
C ASN A 151 43.44 9.88 29.99
N THR A 152 42.44 9.36 30.71
CA THR A 152 41.99 9.97 31.98
C THR A 152 41.03 9.08 32.77
N ASN A 153 41.57 8.61 33.90
CA ASN A 153 40.97 8.31 35.21
C ASN A 153 39.53 7.81 35.36
N GLU A 154 39.50 6.62 35.96
CA GLU A 154 38.46 6.01 36.78
C GLU A 154 37.78 6.97 37.78
N LEU A 155 36.46 6.80 37.97
CA LEU A 155 35.91 6.79 39.33
C LEU A 155 34.68 5.90 39.44
N ARG A 156 34.69 5.15 40.53
CA ARG A 156 33.90 3.98 40.90
C ARG A 156 32.43 4.25 41.19
N GLU A 157 31.65 3.23 40.87
CA GLU A 157 30.39 2.78 41.45
C GLU A 157 30.40 2.76 42.99
N ASN A 158 29.29 3.14 43.62
CA ASN A 158 28.86 2.56 44.89
C ASN A 158 27.33 2.54 44.96
N THR A 159 26.81 1.32 44.99
CA THR A 159 25.47 0.92 45.42
C THR A 159 25.41 1.01 46.94
N ASP A 160 24.35 1.60 47.51
CA ASP A 160 23.99 1.34 48.91
C ASP A 160 22.45 1.41 49.06
N GLU A 161 21.86 0.24 49.29
CA GLU A 161 20.48 0.06 49.71
C GLU A 161 20.29 0.61 51.13
N SER A 162 19.45 1.64 51.28
CA SER A 162 19.07 2.18 52.59
C SER A 162 17.56 2.36 52.66
N ASN A 163 16.93 1.51 53.49
CA ASN A 163 15.52 1.59 53.90
C ASN A 163 15.17 3.00 54.43
N HIS A 164 14.52 3.83 53.62
CA HIS A 164 14.13 5.17 54.02
C HIS A 164 12.65 5.23 54.43
N LYS A 165 12.40 5.47 55.72
CA LYS A 165 11.15 6.10 56.16
C LYS A 165 11.06 7.46 55.45
N LEU A 166 10.11 7.60 54.54
CA LEU A 166 9.85 8.82 53.76
C LEU A 166 9.65 10.00 54.72
N SER A 167 10.64 10.89 54.75
CA SER A 167 10.56 12.21 55.38
C SER A 167 10.17 13.21 54.28
N ASP A 168 9.34 14.20 54.61
CA ASP A 168 8.85 15.21 53.65
C ASP A 168 9.99 15.94 52.90
N GLU A 169 11.21 16.00 53.46
CA GLU A 169 12.41 16.55 52.81
C GLU A 169 12.90 15.70 51.62
N ALA A 170 12.80 14.37 51.72
CA ALA A 170 13.19 13.47 50.62
C ALA A 170 12.22 13.57 49.45
N ILE A 171 10.92 13.75 49.76
CA ILE A 171 9.87 13.96 48.77
C ILE A 171 10.07 15.30 48.03
N ASN A 172 10.53 16.34 48.74
CA ASN A 172 10.74 17.66 48.14
C ASN A 172 11.98 17.70 47.21
N ASN A 173 13.05 17.01 47.60
CA ASN A 173 14.26 16.89 46.78
C ASN A 173 14.00 16.07 45.50
N ASP A 174 13.28 14.95 45.61
CA ASP A 174 12.84 14.14 44.46
C ASP A 174 11.96 14.96 43.49
N LEU A 175 11.13 15.86 44.02
CA LEU A 175 10.25 16.70 43.21
C LEU A 175 11.02 17.79 42.44
N GLU A 176 12.08 18.34 43.03
CA GLU A 176 12.95 19.31 42.39
C GLU A 176 13.83 18.66 41.30
N GLU A 177 14.34 17.45 41.57
CA GLU A 177 15.05 16.64 40.59
C GLU A 177 14.15 16.30 39.39
N MET A 178 12.91 15.84 39.64
CA MET A 178 11.92 15.52 38.62
C MET A 178 11.53 16.74 37.77
N ASN A 179 11.41 17.92 38.37
CA ASN A 179 11.18 19.17 37.63
C ASN A 179 12.39 19.56 36.76
N SER A 180 13.61 19.35 37.26
CA SER A 180 14.83 19.59 36.47
C SER A 180 14.92 18.66 35.27
N GLU A 181 14.52 17.40 35.43
CA GLU A 181 14.48 16.40 34.36
C GLU A 181 13.38 16.70 33.34
N LEU A 182 12.18 17.10 33.78
CA LEU A 182 11.10 17.55 32.90
C LEU A 182 11.53 18.75 32.05
N SER A 183 12.27 19.70 32.64
CA SER A 183 12.81 20.84 31.91
C SER A 183 13.86 20.43 30.88
N LYS A 184 14.80 19.55 31.25
CA LYS A 184 15.79 18.96 30.31
C LYS A 184 15.10 18.19 29.18
N LEU A 185 14.07 17.40 29.50
CA LEU A 185 13.29 16.64 28.53
C LEU A 185 12.56 17.56 27.55
N GLY A 186 12.00 18.68 28.01
CA GLY A 186 11.41 19.71 27.16
C GLY A 186 12.41 20.28 26.15
N VAL A 187 13.63 20.58 26.61
CA VAL A 187 14.71 21.07 25.73
C VAL A 187 15.15 20.01 24.72
N VAL A 188 15.35 18.76 25.16
CA VAL A 188 15.72 17.64 24.28
C VAL A 188 14.63 17.37 23.25
N THR A 189 13.36 17.40 23.65
CA THR A 189 12.22 17.23 22.75
C THR A 189 12.17 18.35 21.72
N GLY A 190 12.37 19.61 22.13
CA GLY A 190 12.45 20.74 21.20
C GLY A 190 13.59 20.61 20.19
N LYS A 191 14.78 20.17 20.64
CA LYS A 191 15.92 19.89 19.76
C LYS A 191 15.61 18.74 18.79
N ALA A 192 15.00 17.65 19.26
CA ALA A 192 14.64 16.51 18.42
C ALA A 192 13.65 16.91 17.33
N VAL A 193 12.65 17.74 17.66
CA VAL A 193 11.70 18.29 16.68
C VAL A 193 12.42 19.17 15.65
N ALA A 194 13.29 20.08 16.10
CA ALA A 194 14.06 20.93 15.18
C ALA A 194 14.96 20.12 14.24
N VAL A 195 15.63 19.08 14.75
CA VAL A 195 16.46 18.16 13.94
C VAL A 195 15.60 17.37 12.96
N SER A 196 14.42 16.89 13.37
CA SER A 196 13.49 16.19 12.47
C SER A 196 13.07 17.08 11.30
N ILE A 197 12.66 18.32 11.58
CA ILE A 197 12.27 19.30 10.55
C ILE A 197 13.45 19.58 9.60
N MET A 198 14.66 19.73 10.14
CA MET A 198 15.86 19.96 9.32
C MET A 198 16.22 18.76 8.46
N ASN A 199 16.02 17.54 8.96
CA ASN A 199 16.25 16.30 8.24
C ASN A 199 15.24 16.14 7.08
N ASP A 200 13.96 16.43 7.32
CA ASP A 200 12.92 16.43 6.28
C ASP A 200 13.27 17.41 5.15
N LYS A 201 13.74 18.62 5.50
CA LYS A 201 14.18 19.62 4.53
C LYS A 201 15.41 19.17 3.73
N LEU A 202 16.33 18.45 4.36
CA LEU A 202 17.51 17.90 3.69
C LEU A 202 17.11 16.80 2.69
N LEU A 203 16.18 15.92 3.08
CA LEU A 203 15.63 14.89 2.20
C LEU A 203 14.93 15.51 0.98
N GLU A 204 14.11 16.54 1.20
CA GLU A 204 13.45 17.29 0.12
C GLU A 204 14.47 17.92 -0.85
N THR A 205 15.53 18.55 -0.34
CA THR A 205 16.58 19.13 -1.20
C THR A 205 17.36 18.08 -1.98
N LEU A 206 17.63 16.92 -1.38
CA LEU A 206 18.28 15.81 -2.09
C LEU A 206 17.39 15.24 -3.20
N GLN A 207 16.09 15.11 -2.94
CA GLN A 207 15.12 14.65 -3.94
C GLN A 207 15.02 15.62 -5.11
N LEU A 208 14.88 16.92 -4.82
CA LEU A 208 14.87 17.97 -5.84
C LEU A 208 16.15 17.96 -6.68
N HIS A 209 17.32 17.75 -6.06
CA HIS A 209 18.59 17.65 -6.79
C HIS A 209 18.63 16.43 -7.73
N ARG A 210 18.09 15.28 -7.30
CA ARG A 210 17.97 14.09 -8.16
C ARG A 210 17.06 14.36 -9.36
N GLU A 211 15.91 15.00 -9.15
CA GLU A 211 14.98 15.36 -10.23
C GLU A 211 15.60 16.37 -11.21
N LYS A 212 16.28 17.40 -10.69
CA LYS A 212 17.00 18.37 -11.52
C LYS A 212 18.10 17.72 -12.35
N LYS A 213 18.81 16.73 -11.78
CA LYS A 213 19.83 15.98 -12.53
C LYS A 213 19.20 15.14 -13.64
N ALA A 214 18.11 14.43 -13.35
CA ALA A 214 17.40 13.62 -14.35
C ALA A 214 16.85 14.46 -15.51
N THR A 215 16.26 15.61 -15.22
CA THR A 215 15.75 16.53 -16.24
C THR A 215 16.86 17.11 -17.11
N LEU A 216 18.02 17.42 -16.52
CA LEU A 216 19.18 17.88 -17.26
C LEU A 216 19.77 16.80 -18.17
N GLU A 217 19.87 15.56 -17.70
CA GLU A 217 20.32 14.42 -18.50
C GLU A 217 19.38 14.14 -19.68
N GLU A 218 18.07 14.22 -19.47
CA GLU A 218 17.06 14.08 -20.53
C GLU A 218 17.16 15.20 -21.57
N LEU A 219 17.41 16.44 -21.14
CA LEU A 219 17.65 17.57 -22.04
C LEU A 219 18.90 17.36 -22.90
N HIS A 220 20.00 16.87 -22.29
CA HIS A 220 21.21 16.51 -23.03
C HIS A 220 20.99 15.34 -24.00
N ARG A 221 20.17 14.35 -23.63
CA ARG A 221 19.79 13.25 -24.52
C ARG A 221 19.03 13.77 -25.75
N ARG A 222 17.97 14.56 -25.55
CA ARG A 222 17.20 15.14 -26.67
C ARG A 222 18.06 16.00 -27.58
N LYS A 223 18.96 16.82 -27.02
CA LYS A 223 19.88 17.63 -27.83
C LYS A 223 20.76 16.77 -28.74
N ARG A 224 21.29 15.65 -28.23
CA ARG A 224 22.08 14.70 -29.03
C ARG A 224 21.24 14.02 -30.10
N GLU A 225 20.01 13.63 -29.78
CA GLU A 225 19.08 13.03 -30.74
C GLU A 225 18.71 14.00 -31.87
N THR A 226 18.41 15.27 -31.54
CA THR A 226 18.14 16.30 -32.55
C THR A 226 19.37 16.56 -33.42
N GLN A 227 20.57 16.69 -32.82
CA GLN A 227 21.80 16.86 -33.58
C GLN A 227 22.09 15.68 -34.50
N LYS A 228 21.87 14.45 -34.02
CA LYS A 228 22.00 13.25 -34.83
C LYS A 228 20.98 13.24 -35.98
N GLY A 229 19.73 13.57 -35.72
CA GLY A 229 18.69 13.66 -36.76
C GLY A 229 19.04 14.68 -37.85
N ILE A 230 19.55 15.85 -37.47
CA ILE A 230 20.03 16.86 -38.42
C ILE A 230 21.24 16.35 -39.22
N ALA A 231 22.20 15.70 -38.55
CA ALA A 231 23.36 15.12 -39.23
C ALA A 231 22.95 14.01 -40.22
N ASP A 232 22.01 13.15 -39.83
CA ASP A 232 21.50 12.08 -40.68
C ASP A 232 20.74 12.65 -41.90
N GLU A 233 19.91 13.69 -41.69
CA GLU A 233 19.20 14.37 -42.78
C GLU A 233 20.17 15.06 -43.76
N THR A 234 21.16 15.79 -43.25
CA THR A 234 22.17 16.43 -44.11
C THR A 234 23.01 15.41 -44.88
N LEU A 235 23.35 14.27 -44.27
CA LEU A 235 24.05 13.19 -44.95
C LEU A 235 23.20 12.59 -46.08
N GLN A 236 21.90 12.40 -45.85
CA GLN A 236 20.95 11.95 -46.87
C GLN A 236 20.82 12.97 -48.02
N GLN A 237 20.76 14.27 -47.72
CA GLN A 237 20.73 15.31 -48.75
C GLN A 237 22.01 15.32 -49.60
N VAL A 238 23.18 15.14 -48.98
CA VAL A 238 24.47 15.05 -49.71
C VAL A 238 24.51 13.80 -50.59
N GLU A 239 24.03 12.66 -50.12
CA GLU A 239 24.00 11.42 -50.89
C GLU A 239 23.07 11.53 -52.11
N THR A 240 21.87 12.07 -51.91
CA THR A 240 20.93 12.30 -53.02
C THR A 240 21.47 13.32 -54.03
N ALA A 241 22.14 14.38 -53.58
CA ALA A 241 22.81 15.34 -54.46
C ALA A 241 23.95 14.69 -55.26
N ARG A 242 24.76 13.82 -54.63
CA ARG A 242 25.82 13.07 -55.30
C ARG A 242 25.27 12.12 -56.36
N LEU A 243 24.17 11.42 -56.08
CA LEU A 243 23.51 10.54 -57.03
C LEU A 243 22.99 11.31 -58.26
N LYS A 244 22.32 12.45 -58.02
CA LYS A 244 21.87 13.35 -59.11
C LYS A 244 23.06 13.87 -59.93
N GLY A 245 24.14 14.31 -59.27
CA GLY A 245 25.36 14.77 -59.94
C GLY A 245 26.00 13.70 -60.83
N ARG A 246 26.10 12.46 -60.35
CA ARG A 246 26.59 11.33 -61.18
C ARG A 246 25.69 11.06 -62.38
N ALA A 247 24.37 11.09 -62.19
CA ALA A 247 23.42 10.86 -63.29
C ALA A 247 23.59 11.91 -64.40
N VAL A 248 23.66 13.20 -64.04
CA VAL A 248 23.88 14.29 -65.00
C VAL A 248 25.22 14.15 -65.71
N TYR A 249 26.29 13.87 -64.97
CA TYR A 249 27.62 13.65 -65.56
C TYR A 249 27.61 12.50 -66.56
N SER A 250 26.98 11.37 -66.21
CA SER A 250 26.87 10.20 -67.09
C SER A 250 26.13 10.53 -68.39
N ILE A 251 25.07 11.34 -68.33
CA ILE A 251 24.32 11.81 -69.51
C ILE A 251 25.21 12.71 -70.38
N LEU A 252 25.94 13.65 -69.79
CA LEU A 252 26.83 14.56 -70.52
C LEU A 252 27.95 13.81 -71.23
N VAL A 253 28.58 12.84 -70.56
CA VAL A 253 29.62 11.99 -71.18
C VAL A 253 29.05 11.21 -72.37
N TYR A 254 27.85 10.63 -72.23
CA TYR A 254 27.20 9.90 -73.31
C TYR A 254 26.89 10.80 -74.52
N ILE A 255 26.42 12.03 -74.30
CA ILE A 255 26.17 12.99 -75.38
C ILE A 255 27.48 13.39 -76.08
N LEU A 256 28.55 13.65 -75.32
CA LEU A 256 29.86 13.97 -75.89
C LEU A 256 30.41 12.83 -76.75
N GLU A 257 30.30 11.59 -76.30
CA GLU A 257 30.69 10.42 -77.10
C GLU A 257 29.84 10.28 -78.38
N LEU A 258 28.55 10.62 -78.32
CA LEU A 258 27.67 10.59 -79.49
C LEU A 258 28.08 11.65 -80.52
N VAL A 259 28.40 12.86 -80.07
CA VAL A 259 28.84 13.95 -80.94
C VAL A 259 30.20 13.65 -81.57
N GLN A 260 31.12 12.98 -80.86
CA GLN A 260 32.40 12.57 -81.44
C GLN A 260 32.29 11.44 -82.49
N LYS A 261 31.17 10.72 -82.53
CA LYS A 261 30.92 9.64 -83.50
C LYS A 261 30.24 10.12 -84.79
N PHE A 262 29.79 11.37 -84.85
CA PHE A 262 29.23 12.02 -86.04
C PHE A 262 30.23 13.01 -86.65
#